data_AF-A0A5E4IH38-F1
#
_entry.id   AF-A0A5E4IH38-F1
#
_cell.length_a   1.000
_cell.length_b   1.000
_cell.length_c   1.000
_cell.angle_alpha   90.00
_cell.angle_beta   90.00
_cell.angle_gamma   90.00
#
_symmetry.space_group_name_H-M   'P 1'
#
loop_
_entity.id
_entity.type
_entity.pdbx_description
1 polymer ?
#
loop_
_entity_poly.entity_id
_entity_poly.type
_entity_poly.pdbx_seq_one_letter_code
_entity_poly.pdbx_strand_id
1 'polypeptide(L)'
;MTYLMNLEDIKTVEDLERISKEAVWQNFEVLVGFIFEANDFQVNVNKVRTFNKKRRQYDIIAKKSDRTYLIECKKWSGNRYRLSALKKAIQQHKERTKFYMNLTEENLIPIIVTLIEEDIKFYEGMPIIPIFRLNSFINEFDRGAITISNSASP
;
A
#
# COMPACT_ATOMS: atom_id res chain seq x y z
N MET A 1 -3.64 19.86 26.01
CA MET A 1 -2.22 19.46 25.93
C MET A 1 -2.11 18.42 24.83
N THR A 2 -1.96 18.83 23.57
CA THR A 2 -1.79 17.89 22.45
C THR A 2 -0.35 17.45 22.50
N TYR A 3 -0.08 16.20 22.89
CA TYR A 3 1.26 15.64 22.79
C TYR A 3 1.64 15.60 21.31
N LEU A 4 2.53 16.51 20.90
CA LEU A 4 3.26 16.40 19.65
C LEU A 4 4.33 15.33 19.88
N MET A 5 3.94 14.05 19.78
CA MET A 5 4.91 12.98 19.65
C MET A 5 5.59 13.13 18.29
N ASN A 6 6.92 13.17 18.28
CA ASN A 6 7.71 13.19 17.05
C ASN A 6 7.59 11.81 16.37
N LEU A 7 7.45 11.79 15.04
CA LEU A 7 7.26 10.55 14.29
C LEU A 7 8.47 9.59 14.33
N GLU A 8 9.65 10.07 14.72
CA GLU A 8 10.84 9.25 14.97
C GLU A 8 10.62 8.23 16.11
N ASP A 9 9.58 8.43 16.94
CA ASP A 9 9.23 7.56 18.05
C ASP A 9 8.20 6.48 17.69
N ILE A 10 7.67 6.46 16.45
CA ILE A 10 6.69 5.44 16.02
C ILE A 10 7.43 4.13 15.76
N LYS A 11 7.31 3.20 16.70
CA LYS A 11 7.94 1.88 16.61
C LYS A 11 6.94 0.73 16.69
N THR A 12 5.67 1.04 16.91
CA THR A 12 4.61 0.06 17.10
C THR A 12 3.27 0.60 16.59
N VAL A 13 2.30 -0.30 16.37
CA VAL A 13 0.92 0.07 15.98
C VAL A 13 0.23 0.83 17.12
N GLU A 14 0.58 0.52 18.37
CA GLU A 14 0.09 1.18 19.58
C GLU A 14 0.58 2.63 19.71
N ASP A 15 1.78 2.95 19.19
CA ASP A 15 2.28 4.33 19.14
C ASP A 15 1.41 5.19 18.21
N LEU A 16 0.85 4.62 17.15
CA LEU A 16 -0.05 5.32 16.23
C LEU A 16 -1.41 5.63 16.82
N GLU A 17 -1.90 4.81 17.75
CA GLU A 17 -3.15 5.08 18.47
C GLU A 17 -3.05 6.33 19.36
N ARG A 18 -1.82 6.71 19.74
CA ARG A 18 -1.53 7.91 20.54
C ARG A 18 -1.34 9.17 19.69
N ILE A 19 -1.27 9.02 18.36
CA ILE A 19 -1.07 10.11 17.41
C ILE A 19 -2.42 10.69 16.97
N SER A 20 -2.46 11.99 16.72
CA SER A 20 -3.68 12.63 16.23
C SER A 20 -4.09 12.04 14.86
N LYS A 21 -5.41 11.92 14.62
CA LYS A 21 -5.94 11.46 13.33
C LYS A 21 -5.37 12.25 12.14
N GLU A 22 -5.09 13.53 12.34
CA GLU A 22 -4.50 14.43 11.34
C GLU A 22 -3.04 14.08 11.03
N ALA A 23 -2.23 13.77 12.05
CA ALA A 23 -0.86 13.34 11.83
C ALA A 23 -0.76 11.96 11.18
N VAL A 24 -1.68 11.04 11.51
CA VAL A 24 -1.82 9.74 10.80
C VAL A 24 -2.21 9.99 9.33
N TRP A 25 -3.17 10.87 9.10
CA TRP A 25 -3.60 11.23 7.75
C TRP A 25 -2.44 11.79 6.90
N GLN A 26 -1.67 12.74 7.43
CA GLN A 26 -0.54 13.32 6.72
C GLN A 26 0.55 12.28 6.41
N ASN A 27 0.80 11.35 7.34
CA ASN A 27 1.92 10.40 7.27
C ASN A 27 1.53 8.96 6.90
N PHE A 28 0.31 8.73 6.41
CA PHE A 28 -0.22 7.38 6.13
C PHE A 28 0.69 6.47 5.29
N GLU A 29 1.39 6.98 4.29
CA GLU A 29 2.31 6.17 3.48
C GLU A 29 3.54 5.69 4.27
N VAL A 30 4.07 6.56 5.15
CA VAL A 30 5.18 6.20 6.05
C VAL A 30 4.74 5.09 6.99
N LEU A 31 3.53 5.21 7.55
CA LEU A 31 2.92 4.21 8.41
C LEU A 31 2.73 2.86 7.69
N VAL A 32 2.17 2.86 6.48
CA VAL A 32 2.03 1.62 5.70
C VAL A 32 3.41 1.02 5.42
N GLY A 33 4.41 1.85 5.11
CA GLY A 33 5.80 1.41 4.94
C GLY A 33 6.35 0.75 6.20
N PHE A 34 6.15 1.36 7.37
CA PHE A 34 6.56 0.83 8.66
C PHE A 34 5.98 -0.57 8.94
N ILE A 35 4.70 -0.81 8.62
CA ILE A 35 4.07 -2.14 8.79
C ILE A 35 4.79 -3.18 7.92
N PHE A 36 5.18 -2.84 6.69
CA PHE A 36 5.97 -3.73 5.83
C PHE A 36 7.38 -3.94 6.39
N GLU A 37 8.07 -2.89 6.84
CA GLU A 37 9.41 -3.01 7.45
C GLU A 37 9.39 -3.91 8.69
N ALA A 38 8.35 -3.79 9.53
CA ALA A 38 8.14 -4.65 10.70
C ALA A 38 7.89 -6.13 10.34
N ASN A 39 7.60 -6.43 9.07
CA ASN A 39 7.47 -7.78 8.53
C ASN A 39 8.67 -8.16 7.63
N ASP A 40 9.83 -7.54 7.85
CA ASP A 40 11.12 -7.80 7.19
C ASP A 40 11.18 -7.45 5.69
N PHE A 41 10.34 -6.52 5.23
CA PHE A 41 10.44 -6.00 3.87
C PHE A 41 11.44 -4.84 3.79
N GLN A 42 12.18 -4.78 2.68
CA GLN A 42 12.88 -3.56 2.27
C GLN A 42 11.89 -2.59 1.63
N VAL A 43 11.77 -1.39 2.19
CA VAL A 43 10.73 -0.44 1.79
C VAL A 43 11.30 0.83 1.14
N ASN A 44 10.64 1.29 0.08
CA ASN A 44 10.85 2.62 -0.49
C ASN A 44 9.52 3.37 -0.55
N VAL A 45 9.40 4.46 0.21
CA VAL A 45 8.25 5.37 0.18
C VAL A 45 8.46 6.47 -0.87
N ASN A 46 7.40 6.86 -1.58
CA ASN A 46 7.38 7.92 -2.59
C ASN A 46 8.44 7.78 -3.69
N LYS A 47 8.63 6.56 -4.19
CA LYS A 47 9.68 6.27 -5.16
C LYS A 47 9.24 6.58 -6.59
N VAL A 48 10.05 7.37 -7.30
CA VAL A 48 9.90 7.55 -8.75
C VAL A 48 10.79 6.55 -9.51
N ARG A 49 10.21 5.87 -10.50
CA ARG A 49 10.92 5.05 -11.48
C ARG A 49 10.81 5.67 -12.88
N THR A 50 11.90 5.57 -13.64
CA THR A 50 12.00 6.11 -15.00
C THR A 50 12.38 4.99 -15.95
N PHE A 51 11.64 4.84 -17.05
CA PHE A 51 11.89 3.87 -18.10
C PHE A 51 11.35 4.41 -19.43
N ASN A 52 12.10 4.29 -20.53
CA ASN A 52 11.72 4.79 -21.85
C ASN A 52 11.19 6.24 -21.84
N LYS A 53 11.91 7.14 -21.14
CA LYS A 53 11.55 8.56 -20.95
C LYS A 53 10.21 8.81 -20.25
N LYS A 54 9.55 7.77 -19.72
CA LYS A 54 8.33 7.88 -18.91
C LYS A 54 8.69 7.74 -17.43
N ARG A 55 7.99 8.51 -16.60
CA ARG A 55 8.14 8.49 -15.13
C ARG A 55 6.86 7.99 -14.49
N ARG A 56 6.98 7.17 -13.45
CA ARG A 56 5.88 6.73 -12.59
C ARG A 56 6.30 6.85 -11.13
N GLN A 57 5.43 7.43 -10.30
CA GLN A 57 5.58 7.45 -8.85
C GLN A 57 4.81 6.27 -8.26
N TYR A 58 5.40 5.69 -7.24
CA TYR A 58 4.83 4.62 -6.42
C TYR A 58 4.82 5.12 -4.99
N ASP A 59 3.67 5.05 -4.34
CA ASP A 59 3.53 5.49 -2.95
C ASP A 59 4.45 4.64 -2.08
N ILE A 60 4.42 3.30 -2.25
CA ILE A 60 5.33 2.40 -1.57
C ILE A 60 5.71 1.21 -2.48
N ILE A 61 6.98 0.84 -2.44
CA ILE A 61 7.51 -0.41 -2.97
C ILE A 61 8.09 -1.19 -1.80
N ALA A 62 7.58 -2.39 -1.53
CA ALA A 62 8.06 -3.25 -0.44
C ALA A 62 8.55 -4.58 -1.02
N LYS A 63 9.79 -4.96 -0.73
CA LYS A 63 10.44 -6.16 -1.28
C LYS A 63 10.84 -7.14 -0.20
N LYS A 64 10.51 -8.42 -0.38
CA LYS A 64 10.96 -9.52 0.48
C LYS A 64 11.09 -10.79 -0.36
N SER A 65 12.26 -11.43 -0.28
CA SER A 65 12.59 -12.60 -1.09
C SER A 65 12.38 -12.34 -2.60
N ASP A 66 11.58 -13.16 -3.27
CA ASP A 66 11.25 -13.06 -4.69
C ASP A 66 10.02 -12.19 -4.97
N ARG A 67 9.44 -11.52 -3.97
CA ARG A 67 8.17 -10.79 -4.08
C ARG A 67 8.38 -9.28 -3.93
N THR A 68 7.74 -8.53 -4.81
CA THR A 68 7.67 -7.07 -4.74
C THR A 68 6.22 -6.61 -4.66
N TYR A 69 5.83 -6.06 -3.51
CA TYR A 69 4.55 -5.39 -3.36
C TYR A 69 4.64 -3.97 -3.91
N LEU A 70 3.69 -3.63 -4.77
CA LEU A 70 3.44 -2.27 -5.21
C LEU A 70 2.17 -1.79 -4.53
N ILE A 71 2.31 -0.83 -3.63
CA ILE A 71 1.21 -0.39 -2.77
C ILE A 71 0.78 1.02 -3.18
N GLU A 72 -0.51 1.15 -3.50
CA GLU A 72 -1.18 2.45 -3.65
C GLU A 72 -1.92 2.77 -2.36
N CYS A 73 -1.61 3.92 -1.75
CA CYS A 73 -2.23 4.39 -0.53
C CYS A 73 -3.44 5.28 -0.86
N LYS A 74 -4.57 5.02 -0.20
CA LYS A 74 -5.77 5.85 -0.32
C LYS A 74 -6.27 6.36 1.02
N LYS A 75 -6.24 7.69 1.12
CA LYS A 75 -6.77 8.49 2.23
C LYS A 75 -8.01 9.19 1.69
N TRP A 76 -9.21 8.72 2.04
CA TRP A 76 -10.47 9.32 1.58
C TRP A 76 -11.07 10.26 2.62
N SER A 77 -11.24 11.54 2.27
CA SER A 77 -11.79 12.54 3.19
C SER A 77 -13.31 12.58 3.04
N GLY A 78 -14.05 12.17 4.06
CA GLY A 78 -15.52 12.30 4.13
C GLY A 78 -16.35 11.14 3.54
N ASN A 79 -17.66 11.37 3.42
CA ASN A 79 -18.70 10.35 3.13
C ASN A 79 -19.19 10.30 1.66
N ARG A 80 -18.46 10.90 0.70
CA ARG A 80 -18.92 10.95 -0.70
C ARG A 80 -18.50 9.72 -1.51
N TYR A 81 -19.30 9.34 -2.49
CA TYR A 81 -19.11 8.23 -3.46
C TYR A 81 -17.65 7.89 -3.75
N ARG A 82 -17.10 6.91 -3.01
CA ARG A 82 -15.69 6.47 -3.11
C ARG A 82 -15.46 5.50 -4.25
N LEU A 83 -16.52 4.83 -4.70
CA LEU A 83 -16.42 3.73 -5.66
C LEU A 83 -15.79 4.14 -6.99
N SER A 84 -16.23 5.25 -7.59
CA SER A 84 -15.67 5.70 -8.87
C SER A 84 -14.21 6.13 -8.74
N ALA A 85 -13.86 6.82 -7.65
CA ALA A 85 -12.49 7.22 -7.34
C ALA A 85 -11.58 6.01 -7.10
N LEU A 86 -12.08 5.00 -6.37
CA LEU A 86 -11.40 3.74 -6.12
C LEU A 86 -11.17 2.96 -7.41
N LYS A 87 -12.19 2.81 -8.26
CA LYS A 87 -12.05 2.15 -9.58
C LYS A 87 -11.00 2.84 -10.44
N LYS A 88 -11.01 4.19 -10.49
CA LYS A 88 -9.99 4.97 -11.21
C LYS A 88 -8.60 4.74 -10.64
N ALA A 89 -8.45 4.73 -9.32
CA ALA A 89 -7.18 4.43 -8.66
C ALA A 89 -6.66 3.04 -9.02
N ILE A 90 -7.53 2.02 -9.00
CA ILE A 90 -7.17 0.64 -9.37
C ILE A 90 -6.66 0.58 -10.80
N GLN A 91 -7.37 1.22 -11.74
CA GLN A 91 -6.96 1.21 -13.14
C GLN A 91 -5.58 1.87 -13.32
N GLN A 92 -5.34 3.01 -12.68
CA GLN A 92 -4.04 3.68 -12.72
C GLN A 92 -2.95 2.83 -12.06
N HIS A 93 -3.26 2.13 -10.97
CA HIS A 93 -2.29 1.27 -10.28
C HIS A 93 -1.94 0.02 -11.11
N LYS A 94 -2.90 -0.55 -11.85
CA LYS A 94 -2.63 -1.61 -12.84
C LYS A 94 -1.65 -1.15 -13.92
N GLU A 95 -1.86 0.05 -14.47
CA GLU A 95 -0.96 0.63 -15.46
C GLU A 95 0.46 0.86 -14.90
N ARG A 96 0.56 1.35 -13.66
CA ARG A 96 1.84 1.50 -12.93
C ARG A 96 2.50 0.14 -12.69
N THR A 97 1.73 -0.88 -12.36
CA THR A 97 2.24 -2.24 -12.14
C THR A 97 2.80 -2.83 -13.43
N LYS A 98 2.07 -2.71 -14.55
CA LYS A 98 2.56 -3.14 -15.88
C LYS A 98 3.83 -2.39 -16.29
N PHE A 99 3.91 -1.09 -16.01
CA PHE A 99 5.13 -0.32 -16.25
C PHE A 99 6.32 -0.85 -15.43
N TYR A 100 6.10 -1.19 -14.16
CA TYR A 100 7.16 -1.71 -13.29
C TYR A 100 7.60 -3.12 -13.70
N MET A 101 6.65 -3.95 -14.16
CA MET A 101 6.93 -5.30 -14.68
C MET A 101 7.88 -5.23 -15.86
N ASN A 102 7.59 -4.37 -16.84
CA ASN A 102 8.44 -4.18 -18.01
C ASN A 102 9.83 -3.59 -17.66
N LEU A 103 9.98 -2.98 -16.49
CA LEU A 103 11.24 -2.41 -16.02
C LEU A 103 12.11 -3.43 -15.28
N THR A 104 11.51 -4.41 -14.59
CA THR A 104 12.22 -5.22 -13.57
C THR A 104 12.08 -6.73 -13.74
N GLU A 105 11.05 -7.21 -14.45
CA GLU A 105 10.71 -8.63 -14.55
C GLU A 105 10.50 -9.34 -13.19
N GLU A 106 10.26 -8.56 -12.12
CA GLU A 106 10.00 -9.07 -10.77
C GLU A 106 8.59 -9.68 -10.63
N ASN A 107 8.40 -10.54 -9.63
CA ASN A 107 7.07 -11.03 -9.24
C ASN A 107 6.32 -9.93 -8.46
N LEU A 108 5.36 -9.28 -9.12
CA LEU A 108 4.69 -8.11 -8.58
C LEU A 108 3.34 -8.44 -7.94
N ILE A 109 3.12 -7.93 -6.73
CA ILE A 109 1.86 -8.06 -5.99
C ILE A 109 1.26 -6.65 -5.80
N PRO A 110 0.37 -6.21 -6.70
CA PRO A 110 -0.26 -4.90 -6.57
C PRO A 110 -1.39 -4.96 -5.54
N ILE A 111 -1.35 -4.05 -4.57
CA ILE A 111 -2.41 -3.91 -3.56
C ILE A 111 -2.81 -2.43 -3.39
N ILE A 112 -4.05 -2.20 -2.95
CA ILE A 112 -4.47 -0.89 -2.44
C ILE A 112 -4.59 -0.98 -0.93
N VAL A 113 -4.00 -0.01 -0.23
CA VAL A 113 -4.17 0.14 1.22
C VAL A 113 -4.99 1.39 1.51
N THR A 114 -6.10 1.22 2.23
CA THR A 114 -7.00 2.32 2.61
C THR A 114 -6.84 2.65 4.09
N LEU A 115 -6.94 3.94 4.44
CA LEU A 115 -6.88 4.35 5.85
C LEU A 115 -8.09 3.83 6.65
N ILE A 116 -9.23 3.67 6.00
CA ILE A 116 -10.49 3.23 6.58
C ILE A 116 -11.04 2.02 5.82
N GLU A 117 -11.98 1.30 6.41
CA GLU A 117 -12.65 0.18 5.74
C GLU A 117 -13.52 0.67 4.58
N GLU A 118 -13.48 -0.09 3.48
CA GLU A 118 -14.33 0.09 2.30
C GLU A 118 -15.23 -1.15 2.16
N ASP A 119 -16.44 -0.96 1.64
CA ASP A 119 -17.38 -2.07 1.40
C ASP A 119 -16.84 -3.09 0.39
N ILE A 120 -15.93 -2.64 -0.49
CA ILE A 120 -15.32 -3.45 -1.53
C ILE A 120 -13.92 -3.86 -1.11
N LYS A 121 -13.74 -5.17 -0.95
CA LYS A 121 -12.47 -5.77 -0.52
C LYS A 121 -11.59 -6.20 -1.69
N PHE A 122 -12.20 -6.40 -2.87
CA PHE A 122 -11.51 -6.79 -4.10
C PHE A 122 -12.21 -6.17 -5.31
N TYR A 123 -11.44 -5.70 -6.28
CA TYR A 123 -11.98 -5.26 -7.57
C TYR A 123 -11.00 -5.58 -8.70
N GLU A 124 -11.51 -6.32 -9.69
CA GLU A 124 -10.76 -6.82 -10.86
C GLU A 124 -9.39 -7.44 -10.49
N GLY A 125 -9.39 -8.32 -9.48
CA GLY A 125 -8.20 -9.04 -9.01
C GLY A 125 -7.30 -8.26 -8.06
N MET A 126 -7.58 -6.98 -7.80
CA MET A 126 -6.79 -6.17 -6.88
C MET A 126 -7.38 -6.18 -5.47
N PRO A 127 -6.63 -6.61 -4.44
CA PRO A 127 -7.06 -6.50 -3.06
C PRO A 127 -7.08 -5.05 -2.59
N ILE A 128 -8.10 -4.72 -1.80
CA ILE A 128 -8.27 -3.43 -1.13
C ILE A 128 -8.29 -3.75 0.37
N ILE A 129 -7.23 -3.33 1.05
CA ILE A 129 -6.94 -3.74 2.43
C ILE A 129 -6.97 -2.50 3.31
N PRO A 130 -7.89 -2.40 4.28
CA PRO A 130 -7.79 -1.33 5.24
C PRO A 130 -6.57 -1.56 6.14
N ILE A 131 -5.91 -0.47 6.52
CA ILE A 131 -4.65 -0.52 7.25
C ILE A 131 -4.68 -1.40 8.51
N PHE A 132 -5.79 -1.40 9.25
CA PHE A 132 -5.92 -2.21 10.47
C PHE A 132 -5.89 -3.73 10.21
N ARG A 133 -6.11 -4.19 8.96
CA ARG A 133 -5.96 -5.59 8.55
C ARG A 133 -4.67 -5.87 7.78
N LEU A 134 -3.87 -4.85 7.48
CA LEU A 134 -2.69 -5.00 6.64
C LEU A 134 -1.68 -5.99 7.23
N ASN A 135 -1.38 -5.88 8.53
CA ASN A 135 -0.45 -6.78 9.18
C ASN A 135 -0.91 -8.24 9.13
N SER A 136 -2.20 -8.50 9.42
CA SER A 136 -2.78 -9.85 9.31
C SER A 136 -2.72 -10.38 7.88
N PHE A 137 -3.05 -9.53 6.90
CA PHE A 137 -2.98 -9.89 5.49
C PHE A 137 -1.57 -10.30 5.05
N ILE A 138 -0.53 -9.53 5.42
CA ILE A 138 0.88 -9.86 5.12
C ILE A 138 1.23 -11.23 5.71
N ASN A 139 0.91 -11.43 6.99
CA ASN A 139 1.19 -12.68 7.70
C ASN A 139 0.45 -13.89 7.11
N GLU A 140 -0.82 -13.73 6.70
CA GLU A 140 -1.61 -14.77 6.05
C GLU A 140 -1.07 -15.10 4.64
N PHE A 141 -0.64 -14.09 3.88
CA PHE A 141 -0.05 -14.27 2.57
C PHE A 141 1.34 -14.95 2.64
N ASP A 142 2.18 -14.56 3.60
CA ASP A 142 3.49 -15.19 3.81
C ASP A 142 3.37 -16.67 4.21
N ARG A 143 2.34 -17.05 4.97
CA ARG A 143 2.02 -18.46 5.27
C ARG A 143 1.37 -19.22 4.10
N GLY A 144 1.07 -18.56 2.98
CA GLY A 144 0.37 -19.17 1.85
C GLY A 144 -1.12 -19.42 2.08
N ALA A 145 -1.73 -18.82 3.12
CA ALA A 145 -3.15 -18.95 3.42
C ALA A 145 -4.03 -18.11 2.47
N ILE A 146 -3.45 -17.12 1.80
CA ILE A 146 -4.08 -16.31 0.76
C ILE A 146 -3.25 -16.41 -0.52
N THR A 147 -3.91 -16.54 -1.66
CA THR A 147 -3.28 -16.41 -2.99
C THR A 147 -3.92 -15.26 -3.74
N ILE A 148 -3.10 -14.36 -4.30
CA ILE A 148 -3.55 -13.34 -5.25
C ILE A 148 -3.17 -13.85 -6.63
N SER A 149 -4.15 -13.97 -7.51
CA SER A 149 -3.88 -14.23 -8.93
C SER A 149 -3.06 -13.08 -9.48
N ASN A 150 -1.82 -13.33 -9.92
CA ASN A 150 -1.04 -12.34 -10.63
C ASN A 150 -1.87 -11.81 -11.80
N SER A 151 -2.15 -10.52 -11.83
CA SER A 151 -2.82 -9.85 -12.96
C SER A 151 -1.92 -9.75 -14.20
N ALA A 152 -0.94 -10.64 -14.30
CA ALA A 152 -0.02 -10.82 -15.40
C ALA A 152 -0.36 -12.14 -16.11
N SER A 153 -1.61 -12.27 -16.51
CA SER A 153 -1.93 -13.07 -17.70
C SER A 153 -1.92 -12.11 -18.89
N PRO A 154 -1.26 -12.46 -20.01
CA PRO A 154 -1.28 -11.69 -21.25
C PRO A 154 -2.69 -11.30 -21.72
#